data_AF-A0A836T8T5-F1
#
_entry.id   AF-A0A836T8T5-F1
#
_cell.length_a   1.000
_cell.length_b   1.000
_cell.length_c   1.000
_cell.angle_alpha   90.00
_cell.angle_beta   90.00
_cell.angle_gamma   90.00
#
_symmetry.space_group_name_H-M   'P 1'
#
loop_
_entity.id
_entity.type
_entity.pdbx_description
1 polymer ?
#
loop_
_entity_poly.entity_id
_entity_poly.type
_entity_poly.pdbx_seq_one_letter_code
_entity_poly.pdbx_strand_id
1 'polypeptide(L)' 'MLDTDDGLDQVLDMVANSLAARLHETAYAICCDIVAADGNADQEELRILEMVRHRLDVDRLAAAGIERGARARHMKL' A
#
# COMPACT_ATOMS: atom_id res chain seq x y z
N MET A 1 -12.14 16.60 -1.98
CA MET A 1 -11.77 15.34 -2.66
C MET A 1 -11.71 14.18 -1.68
N LEU A 2 -11.12 14.35 -0.48
CA LEU A 2 -11.20 13.36 0.60
C LEU A 2 -12.43 13.56 1.52
N ASP A 3 -12.85 14.80 1.77
CA ASP A 3 -14.03 15.13 2.61
C ASP A 3 -15.39 14.84 1.96
N THR A 4 -15.40 14.18 0.80
CA THR A 4 -16.61 13.75 0.10
C THR A 4 -16.87 12.27 0.38
N ASP A 5 -18.14 11.85 0.33
CA ASP A 5 -18.49 10.43 0.34
C ASP A 5 -17.66 9.68 -0.72
N ASP A 6 -17.05 8.57 -0.31
CA ASP A 6 -16.13 7.73 -1.13
C ASP A 6 -14.87 8.44 -1.66
N GLY A 7 -14.46 9.56 -1.05
CA GLY A 7 -13.30 10.35 -1.50
C GLY A 7 -11.99 9.56 -1.55
N LEU A 8 -11.77 8.67 -0.58
CA LEU A 8 -10.60 7.78 -0.55
C LEU A 8 -10.61 6.80 -1.72
N ASP A 9 -11.75 6.18 -2.01
CA ASP A 9 -11.87 5.26 -3.13
C ASP A 9 -11.60 5.96 -4.46
N GLN A 10 -12.11 7.18 -4.65
CA GLN A 10 -11.81 7.97 -5.85
C GLN A 10 -10.32 8.28 -6.02
N VAL A 11 -9.61 8.56 -4.91
CA VAL A 11 -8.16 8.79 -4.95
C VAL A 11 -7.43 7.53 -5.37
N LEU A 12 -7.78 6.38 -4.79
CA LEU A 12 -7.16 5.11 -5.12
C LEU A 12 -7.39 4.73 -6.59
N ASP A 13 -8.57 5.05 -7.15
CA ASP A 13 -8.90 4.83 -8.56
C ASP A 13 -8.04 5.71 -9.45
N MET A 14 -7.93 6.99 -9.10
CA MET A 14 -7.10 7.93 -9.83
C MET A 14 -5.63 7.49 -9.84
N VAL A 15 -5.10 7.06 -8.70
CA VAL A 15 -3.72 6.56 -8.59
C VAL A 15 -3.54 5.32 -9.48
N ALA A 16 -4.39 4.31 -9.36
CA ALA A 16 -4.27 3.08 -10.14
C ALA A 16 -4.35 3.35 -11.66
N ASN A 17 -5.27 4.23 -12.09
CA ASN A 17 -5.42 4.61 -13.50
C ASN A 17 -4.28 5.50 -14.02
N SER A 18 -3.55 6.17 -13.13
CA SER A 18 -2.41 7.04 -13.50
C SER A 18 -1.10 6.28 -13.67
N LEU A 19 -1.03 5.02 -13.21
CA LEU A 19 0.18 4.21 -13.21
C LEU A 19 0.12 3.14 -14.30
N ALA A 20 1.29 2.82 -14.87
CA ALA A 20 1.41 1.61 -15.68
C ALA A 20 1.34 0.37 -14.78
N ALA A 21 0.62 -0.68 -15.20
CA ALA A 21 0.43 -1.91 -14.42
C ALA A 21 1.73 -2.50 -13.85
N ARG A 22 2.84 -2.44 -14.62
CA ARG A 22 4.18 -2.90 -14.17
C ARG A 22 4.75 -2.15 -12.95
N LEU A 23 4.15 -1.03 -12.54
CA LEU A 23 4.56 -0.21 -11.41
C LEU A 23 3.66 -0.40 -10.18
N HIS A 24 2.61 -1.21 -10.27
CA HIS A 24 1.67 -1.42 -9.17
C HIS A 24 2.35 -2.04 -7.94
N GLU A 25 3.16 -3.09 -8.14
CA GLU A 25 3.99 -3.66 -7.07
C GLU A 25 4.97 -2.64 -6.48
N THR A 26 5.52 -1.74 -7.30
CA THR A 26 6.43 -0.69 -6.83
C THR A 26 5.70 0.34 -5.96
N ALA A 27 4.53 0.80 -6.40
CA ALA A 27 3.70 1.72 -5.62
C ALA A 27 3.27 1.07 -4.29
N TYR A 28 2.87 -0.20 -4.34
CA TYR A 28 2.52 -0.95 -3.13
C TYR A 28 3.70 -1.10 -2.17
N ALA A 29 4.90 -1.40 -2.68
CA ALA A 29 6.11 -1.47 -1.87
C ALA A 29 6.45 -0.15 -1.16
N ILE A 30 6.28 0.98 -1.84
CA ILE A 30 6.46 2.30 -1.23
C ILE A 30 5.44 2.53 -0.09
N CYS A 31 4.17 2.15 -0.29
CA CYS A 31 3.18 2.23 0.77
C CYS A 31 3.57 1.38 1.99
N CYS A 32 4.05 0.16 1.79
CA CYS A 32 4.54 -0.69 2.88
C CYS A 32 5.74 -0.08 3.63
N ASP A 33 6.67 0.56 2.92
CA ASP A 33 7.82 1.23 3.55
C ASP A 33 7.40 2.47 4.36
N ILE A 34 6.38 3.22 3.90
CA ILE A 34 5.82 4.35 4.65
C ILE A 34 5.19 3.87 5.96
N VAL A 35 4.35 2.84 5.89
CA VAL A 35 3.69 2.27 7.08
C VAL A 35 4.69 1.63 8.03
N ALA A 36 5.80 1.08 7.53
CA ALA A 36 6.83 0.50 8.39
C ALA A 36 7.78 1.54 9.03
N ALA A 37 7.71 2.82 8.65
CA ALA A 37 8.74 3.83 8.94
C ALA A 37 9.01 4.06 10.43
N ASP A 38 7.96 4.12 11.24
CA ASP A 38 8.01 4.29 12.69
C ASP A 38 8.18 2.95 13.44
N GLY A 39 7.93 1.83 12.77
CA GLY A 39 8.25 0.48 13.21
C GLY A 39 7.08 -0.29 13.82
N ASN A 40 5.88 0.29 13.79
CA ASN A 40 4.62 -0.38 14.08
C ASN A 40 3.64 -0.07 12.95
N ALA A 41 2.63 -0.92 12.76
CA ALA A 41 1.55 -0.65 11.81
C ALA A 41 0.23 -0.78 12.56
N ASP A 42 -0.52 0.30 12.64
CA ASP A 42 -1.81 0.30 13.33
C ASP A 42 -2.91 -0.28 12.42
N GLN A 43 -4.03 -0.71 13.03
CA GLN A 43 -5.15 -1.34 12.30
C GLN A 43 -5.67 -0.48 11.14
N GLU A 44 -5.68 0.84 11.32
CA GLU A 44 -6.12 1.78 10.28
C GLU A 44 -5.16 1.75 9.08
N GLU A 45 -3.85 1.76 9.31
CA GLU A 45 -2.84 1.69 8.25
C GLU A 45 -2.86 0.35 7.52
N LEU A 46 -3.05 -0.75 8.26
CA LEU A 46 -3.20 -2.09 7.68
C LEU A 46 -4.44 -2.16 6.78
N ARG A 47 -5.54 -1.52 7.17
CA ARG A 47 -6.75 -1.43 6.34
C ARG A 47 -6.50 -0.61 5.07
N ILE A 48 -5.77 0.50 5.17
CA ILE A 48 -5.38 1.29 3.99
C ILE A 48 -4.47 0.46 3.06
N LEU A 49 -3.48 -0.26 3.59
CA LEU A 49 -2.63 -1.14 2.79
C LEU A 49 -3.44 -2.23 2.08
N GLU A 50 -4.45 -2.81 2.74
CA GLU A 50 -5.34 -3.77 2.11
C GLU A 50 -6.13 -3.15 0.95
N MET A 51 -6.68 -1.94 1.13
CA MET A 51 -7.38 -1.21 0.07
C MET A 51 -6.46 -0.88 -1.11
N VAL A 52 -5.24 -0.42 -0.84
CA VAL A 52 -4.22 -0.12 -1.85
C VAL A 52 -3.85 -1.39 -2.63
N ARG A 53 -3.56 -2.50 -1.93
CA ARG A 53 -3.24 -3.79 -2.56
C ARG A 53 -4.33 -4.21 -3.54
N HIS A 54 -5.58 -4.15 -3.09
CA HIS A 54 -6.73 -4.53 -3.91
C HIS A 54 -6.91 -3.61 -5.11
N ARG A 55 -6.77 -2.30 -4.93
CA ARG A 55 -6.95 -1.36 -6.04
C ARG A 55 -5.85 -1.46 -7.08
N LEU A 56 -4.62 -1.72 -6.64
CA LEU A 56 -3.46 -1.93 -7.52
C LEU A 56 -3.39 -3.35 -8.08
N ASP A 57 -4.32 -4.23 -7.76
CA ASP A 57 -4.35 -5.64 -8.23
C ASP A 57 -3.02 -6.38 -7.97
N VAL A 58 -2.40 -6.13 -6.80
CA VAL A 58 -1.17 -6.81 -6.40
C VAL A 58 -1.52 -8.19 -5.86
N ASP A 59 -1.00 -9.23 -6.50
CA ASP A 59 -1.31 -10.59 -6.11
C ASP A 59 -0.77 -10.93 -4.72
N ARG A 60 -1.36 -11.96 -4.09
CA ARG A 60 -1.05 -12.34 -2.71
C ARG A 60 0.40 -12.76 -2.49
N LEU A 61 1.04 -13.41 -3.47
CA LEU A 61 2.41 -13.88 -3.33
C LEU A 61 3.39 -12.70 -3.43
N ALA A 62 3.18 -11.82 -4.41
CA ALA A 62 3.97 -10.59 -4.55
C ALA A 62 3.83 -9.69 -3.31
N ALA A 63 2.59 -9.46 -2.84
CA ALA A 63 2.32 -8.67 -1.65
C ALA A 63 3.04 -9.22 -0.41
N ALA A 64 2.94 -10.53 -0.16
CA ALA A 64 3.62 -11.17 0.97
C ALA A 64 5.15 -11.00 0.91
N GLY A 65 5.74 -11.06 -0.29
CA GLY A 65 7.17 -10.80 -0.49
C GLY A 65 7.55 -9.35 -0.17
N ILE A 66 6.76 -8.40 -0.65
CA ILE A 66 6.94 -6.96 -0.43
C ILE A 66 6.83 -6.62 1.06
N GLU A 67 5.74 -7.04 1.72
CA GLU A 67 5.49 -6.81 3.15
C GLU A 67 6.63 -7.37 4.00
N ARG A 68 7.11 -8.57 3.67
CA ARG A 68 8.26 -9.18 4.36
C ARG A 68 9.54 -8.39 4.13
N GLY A 69 9.75 -7.89 2.92
CA GLY A 69 10.91 -7.05 2.58
C GLY A 69 10.89 -5.71 3.33
N ALA A 70 9.75 -5.04 3.38
CA ALA A 70 9.56 -3.80 4.15
C ALA A 70 9.82 -4.05 5.63
N ARG A 71 9.20 -5.08 6.22
CA ARG A 71 9.47 -5.46 7.61
C ARG A 71 10.95 -5.67 7.88
N ALA A 72 11.67 -6.40 7.02
CA ALA A 72 13.09 -6.67 7.20
C ALA A 72 13.96 -5.40 7.19
N ARG A 73 13.65 -4.41 6.34
CA ARG A 73 14.37 -3.12 6.28
C ARG A 73 14.14 -2.26 7.54
N HIS A 74 13.01 -2.41 8.19
CA HIS A 74 12.60 -1.59 9.33
C HIS A 74 12.79 -2.28 10.70
N MET A 75 13.40 -3.47 10.75
CA MET A 75 13.75 -4.13 12.01
C MET A 75 14.79 -3.30 12.77
N LYS A 76 14.45 -2.91 14.00
CA LYS A 76 15.37 -2.26 14.96
C LYS A 76 16.05 -3.35 15.82
N LEU A 77 17.29 -3.09 16.23
CA LEU A 77 18.08 -3.95 17.13
C LEU A 77 17.58 -3.87 18.57
#